data_AF-A0A5R9A437-F1
#
_entry.id   AF-A0A5R9A437-F1
#
_cell.length_a   1.000
_cell.length_b   1.000
_cell.length_c   1.000
_cell.angle_alpha   90.00
_cell.angle_beta   90.00
_cell.angle_gamma   90.00
#
_symmetry.space_group_name_H-M   'P 1'
#
loop_
_entity.id
_entity.type
_entity.pdbx_description
1 polymer ?
#
loop_
_entity_poly.entity_id
_entity_poly.type
_entity_poly.pdbx_seq_one_letter_code
_entity_poly.pdbx_strand_id
1 'polypeptide(L)'
;MSEDRKICGARNRTTGEPCQRSPMMDSTRCRTHGGRSPQSQKAASERRERRNALRQLSILGEVPEANVDPTQALLELVTQKHAQVHALRQIVSELEAHEGESHDGEVDLRRHPMVWGLTSHEKGSGVHGPIDKETEQAGASIWLKLLQEAEDQLARYTTAALKAGVEQRQLDVTERQAATFYSAINRILDSLELTTEQQARVPSVVPGVLRQFAASHAAMN
;
A
#
# COMPACT_ATOMS: atom_id res chain seq x y z
N MET A 1 28.39 -19.44 -15.47
CA MET A 1 27.21 -20.13 -14.93
C MET A 1 26.22 -20.27 -16.07
N SER A 2 25.89 -21.49 -16.50
CA SER A 2 24.98 -21.72 -17.64
C SER A 2 23.58 -21.26 -17.23
N GLU A 3 23.08 -20.17 -17.84
CA GLU A 3 21.68 -19.77 -17.68
C GLU A 3 20.81 -20.91 -18.23
N ASP A 4 20.01 -21.48 -17.33
CA ASP A 4 19.11 -22.57 -17.63
C ASP A 4 18.19 -22.17 -18.81
N ARG A 5 18.29 -22.90 -19.92
CA ARG A 5 17.64 -22.52 -21.18
C ARG A 5 16.12 -22.54 -20.98
N LYS A 6 15.48 -21.36 -20.98
CA LYS A 6 14.02 -21.27 -20.87
C LYS A 6 13.35 -21.95 -22.07
N ILE A 7 12.64 -23.05 -21.82
CA ILE A 7 11.83 -23.78 -22.80
C ILE A 7 10.34 -23.50 -22.62
N CYS A 8 9.56 -23.77 -23.66
CA CYS A 8 8.11 -23.71 -23.64
C CYS A 8 7.54 -24.71 -22.63
N GLY A 9 6.80 -24.25 -21.62
CA GLY A 9 6.23 -25.13 -20.59
C GLY A 9 5.00 -25.95 -21.02
N ALA A 10 4.83 -26.19 -22.33
CA ALA A 10 3.79 -27.06 -22.87
C ALA A 10 4.39 -28.42 -23.22
N ARG A 11 3.53 -29.44 -23.39
CA ARG A 11 3.93 -30.77 -23.86
C ARG A 11 3.44 -31.00 -25.29
N ASN A 12 4.21 -31.74 -26.08
CA ASN A 12 3.80 -32.15 -27.42
C ASN A 12 2.63 -33.12 -27.31
N ARG A 13 1.55 -32.85 -28.06
CA ARG A 13 0.33 -33.68 -28.03
C ARG A 13 0.57 -35.11 -28.50
N THR A 14 1.48 -35.30 -29.46
CA THR A 14 1.75 -36.61 -30.08
C THR A 14 2.70 -37.46 -29.23
N THR A 15 3.76 -36.86 -28.66
CA THR A 15 4.79 -37.61 -27.92
C THR A 15 4.61 -37.55 -26.40
N GLY A 16 3.80 -36.63 -25.88
CA GLY A 16 3.64 -36.38 -24.44
C GLY A 16 4.84 -35.69 -23.78
N GLU A 17 5.93 -35.49 -24.52
CA GLU A 17 7.18 -34.93 -24.00
C GLU A 17 7.14 -33.40 -23.88
N PRO A 18 7.96 -32.79 -22.99
CA PRO A 18 8.10 -31.34 -22.91
C PRO A 18 8.53 -30.69 -24.23
N CYS A 19 7.93 -29.55 -24.56
CA CYS A 19 8.26 -28.80 -25.76
C CYS A 19 9.63 -28.13 -25.63
N GLN A 20 10.59 -28.56 -26.45
CA GLN A 20 11.97 -28.03 -26.45
C GLN A 20 12.14 -26.68 -27.15
N ARG A 21 11.06 -26.07 -27.65
CA ARG A 21 11.11 -24.75 -28.32
C ARG A 21 11.23 -23.63 -27.30
N SER A 22 11.95 -22.57 -27.65
CA SER A 22 11.98 -21.35 -26.86
C SER A 22 10.59 -20.70 -26.80
N PRO A 23 10.18 -20.16 -25.64
CA PRO A 23 8.97 -19.38 -25.54
C PRO A 23 9.11 -18.07 -26.34
N MET A 24 7.97 -17.45 -26.70
CA MET A 24 7.98 -16.08 -27.23
C MET A 24 8.51 -15.12 -26.15
N MET A 25 9.04 -13.96 -26.57
CA MET A 25 9.52 -12.94 -25.64
C MET A 25 8.46 -12.62 -24.58
N ASP A 26 8.87 -12.69 -23.31
CA ASP A 26 8.02 -12.45 -22.13
C ASP A 26 6.80 -13.38 -21.98
N SER A 27 6.75 -14.45 -22.77
CA SER A 27 5.78 -15.54 -22.66
C SER A 27 6.39 -16.76 -21.98
N THR A 28 5.52 -17.69 -21.56
CA THR A 28 5.87 -19.03 -21.07
C THR A 28 5.62 -20.12 -22.12
N ARG A 29 5.14 -19.72 -23.31
CA ARG A 29 4.76 -20.61 -24.40
C ARG A 29 5.40 -20.19 -25.71
N CYS A 30 5.77 -21.16 -26.53
CA CYS A 30 6.28 -20.89 -27.88
C CYS A 30 5.14 -20.49 -28.81
N ARG A 31 5.51 -20.00 -30.00
CA ARG A 31 4.58 -19.59 -31.05
C ARG A 31 3.47 -20.61 -31.33
N THR A 32 3.82 -21.90 -31.35
CA THR A 32 2.91 -22.98 -31.73
C THR A 32 2.09 -23.56 -30.57
N HIS A 33 2.48 -23.32 -29.32
CA HIS A 33 1.71 -23.73 -28.14
C HIS A 33 0.99 -22.54 -27.50
N GLY A 34 0.43 -21.67 -28.33
CA GLY A 34 -0.44 -20.57 -27.88
C GLY A 34 0.29 -19.29 -27.49
N GLY A 35 1.59 -19.17 -27.72
CA GLY A 35 2.35 -17.94 -27.41
C GLY A 35 1.84 -16.69 -28.14
N ARG A 36 1.17 -16.86 -29.30
CA ARG A 36 0.51 -15.78 -30.06
C ARG A 36 -0.97 -15.57 -29.71
N SER A 37 -1.54 -16.34 -28.78
CA SER A 37 -2.92 -16.11 -28.37
C SER A 37 -3.05 -14.71 -27.73
N PRO A 38 -4.20 -14.02 -27.90
CA PRO A 38 -4.42 -12.71 -27.28
C PRO A 38 -4.16 -12.70 -25.77
N GLN A 39 -4.60 -13.76 -25.06
CA GLN A 39 -4.37 -13.91 -23.63
C GLN A 39 -2.88 -14.06 -23.26
N SER A 40 -2.12 -14.85 -24.02
CA SER A 40 -0.67 -14.99 -23.81
C SER A 40 0.08 -13.69 -24.10
N GLN A 41 -0.34 -12.94 -25.13
CA GLN A 41 0.26 -11.66 -25.48
C GLN A 41 -0.02 -10.58 -24.42
N LYS A 42 -1.26 -10.50 -23.91
CA LYS A 42 -1.62 -9.62 -22.80
C LYS A 42 -0.77 -9.90 -21.55
N ALA A 43 -0.72 -11.16 -21.11
CA ALA A 43 0.10 -11.56 -19.95
C ALA A 43 1.61 -11.34 -20.18
N ALA A 44 2.09 -11.46 -21.42
CA ALA A 44 3.47 -11.12 -21.77
C ALA A 44 3.73 -9.61 -21.69
N SER A 45 2.76 -8.78 -22.10
CA SER A 45 2.82 -7.33 -21.91
C SER A 45 2.90 -6.95 -20.45
N GLU A 46 1.99 -7.49 -19.63
CA GLU A 46 1.97 -7.26 -18.18
C GLU A 46 3.29 -7.67 -17.52
N ARG A 47 3.87 -8.82 -17.91
CA ARG A 47 5.20 -9.26 -17.41
C ARG A 47 6.33 -8.35 -17.87
N ARG A 48 6.28 -7.83 -19.10
CA ARG A 48 7.27 -6.88 -19.61
C ARG A 48 7.19 -5.56 -18.86
N GLU A 49 5.98 -5.01 -18.73
CA GLU A 49 5.68 -3.79 -17.97
C GLU A 49 6.14 -3.93 -16.52
N ARG A 50 5.78 -5.04 -15.85
CA ARG A 50 6.25 -5.32 -14.48
C ARG A 50 7.77 -5.34 -14.39
N ARG A 51 8.47 -6.01 -15.30
CA ARG A 51 9.95 -6.05 -15.27
C ARG A 51 10.55 -4.68 -15.58
N ASN A 52 9.96 -3.90 -16.48
CA ASN A 52 10.40 -2.54 -16.76
C ASN A 52 10.19 -1.63 -15.54
N ALA A 53 9.04 -1.74 -14.87
CA ALA A 53 8.74 -1.04 -13.63
C ALA A 53 9.73 -1.42 -12.52
N LEU A 54 10.01 -2.73 -12.33
CA LEU A 54 11.01 -3.19 -11.37
C LEU A 54 12.42 -2.67 -11.71
N ARG A 55 12.78 -2.61 -13.00
CA ARG A 55 14.05 -2.02 -13.44
C ARG A 55 14.10 -0.52 -13.16
N GLN A 56 13.00 0.20 -13.38
CA GLN A 56 12.91 1.63 -13.05
C GLN A 56 12.99 1.87 -11.54
N LEU A 57 12.33 1.05 -10.72
CA LEU A 57 12.46 1.08 -9.26
C LEU A 57 13.90 0.82 -8.81
N SER A 58 14.62 -0.10 -9.47
CA SER A 58 16.04 -0.34 -9.17
C SER A 58 16.97 0.82 -9.56
N ILE A 59 16.56 1.66 -10.51
CA ILE A 59 17.31 2.85 -10.95
C ILE A 59 16.98 4.06 -10.08
N LEU A 60 15.73 4.18 -9.62
CA LEU A 60 15.24 5.30 -8.81
C LEU A 60 15.83 5.34 -7.41
N GLY A 61 16.53 4.30 -6.97
CA GLY A 61 17.48 4.35 -5.87
C GLY A 61 16.94 4.90 -4.56
N GLU A 62 16.51 4.00 -3.68
CA GLU A 62 16.90 3.99 -2.26
C GLU A 62 16.57 2.57 -1.80
N VAL A 63 17.61 1.78 -1.51
CA VAL A 63 17.39 0.68 -0.56
C VAL A 63 17.12 1.42 0.74
N PRO A 64 15.92 1.31 1.35
CA PRO A 64 15.69 1.91 2.66
C PRO A 64 16.85 1.48 3.57
N GLU A 65 17.28 2.36 4.49
CA GLU A 65 18.33 2.00 5.45
C GLU A 65 18.16 0.54 5.89
N ALA A 66 19.20 -0.28 5.79
CA ALA A 66 19.11 -1.73 5.93
C ALA A 66 18.59 -2.20 7.31
N ASN A 67 18.28 -1.25 8.20
CA ASN A 67 17.74 -1.42 9.52
C ASN A 67 16.40 -0.67 9.69
N VAL A 68 15.43 -0.94 8.82
CA VAL A 68 14.05 -0.50 9.04
C VAL A 68 13.51 -1.23 10.27
N ASP A 69 13.08 -0.50 11.31
CA ASP A 69 12.33 -1.09 12.42
C ASP A 69 11.00 -1.63 11.88
N PRO A 70 10.78 -2.96 11.88
CA PRO A 70 9.55 -3.55 11.34
C PRO A 70 8.29 -3.05 12.04
N THR A 71 8.40 -2.68 13.32
CA THR A 71 7.31 -2.11 14.13
C THR A 71 6.87 -0.78 13.55
N GLN A 72 7.83 0.11 13.31
CA GLN A 72 7.60 1.44 12.79
C GLN A 72 7.06 1.39 11.35
N ALA A 73 7.67 0.57 10.50
CA ALA A 73 7.20 0.39 9.13
C ALA A 73 5.76 -0.16 9.04
N LEU A 74 5.39 -1.07 9.93
CA LEU A 74 4.04 -1.61 9.98
C LEU A 74 3.01 -0.56 10.44
N LEU A 75 3.37 0.31 11.40
CA LEU A 75 2.53 1.42 11.85
C LEU A 75 2.34 2.49 10.77
N GLU A 76 3.41 2.82 10.05
CA GLU A 76 3.34 3.72 8.91
C GLU A 76 2.43 3.16 7.83
N LEU A 77 2.53 1.85 7.55
CA LEU A 77 1.67 1.19 6.57
C LEU A 77 0.19 1.22 6.99
N VAL A 78 -0.11 0.98 8.28
CA VAL A 78 -1.48 1.11 8.83
C VAL A 78 -1.99 2.54 8.66
N THR A 79 -1.18 3.53 9.02
CA THR A 79 -1.52 4.96 8.89
C THR A 79 -1.82 5.35 7.44
N GLN A 80 -0.93 4.99 6.51
CA GLN A 80 -1.11 5.26 5.09
C GLN A 80 -2.36 4.59 4.53
N LYS A 81 -2.63 3.35 4.93
CA LYS A 81 -3.83 2.62 4.50
C LYS A 81 -5.10 3.19 5.09
N HIS A 82 -5.06 3.65 6.34
CA HIS A 82 -6.18 4.37 6.94
C HIS A 82 -6.51 5.65 6.16
N ALA A 83 -5.50 6.45 5.81
CA ALA A 83 -5.69 7.65 4.98
C ALA A 83 -6.28 7.30 3.60
N GLN A 84 -5.81 6.22 2.97
CA GLN A 84 -6.36 5.75 1.70
C GLN A 84 -7.83 5.35 1.81
N VAL A 85 -8.21 4.59 2.84
CA VAL A 85 -9.61 4.21 3.11
C VAL A 85 -10.47 5.46 3.32
N HIS A 86 -9.98 6.42 4.10
CA HIS A 86 -10.69 7.68 4.34
C HIS A 86 -10.98 8.43 3.04
N ALA A 87 -9.97 8.62 2.18
CA ALA A 87 -10.13 9.29 0.89
C ALA A 87 -11.11 8.54 -0.04
N LEU A 88 -11.03 7.21 -0.10
CA LEU A 88 -11.95 6.40 -0.91
C LEU A 88 -13.38 6.46 -0.38
N ARG A 89 -13.60 6.51 0.93
CA ARG A 89 -14.94 6.70 1.52
C ARG A 89 -15.55 8.05 1.15
N GLN A 90 -14.74 9.12 1.09
CA GLN A 90 -15.23 10.43 0.63
C GLN A 90 -15.69 10.36 -0.83
N ILE A 91 -14.87 9.77 -1.71
CA ILE A 91 -15.23 9.59 -3.12
C ILE A 91 -16.49 8.75 -3.27
N VAL A 92 -16.59 7.63 -2.56
CA VAL A 92 -17.78 6.76 -2.62
C VAL A 92 -19.02 7.48 -2.08
N SER A 93 -18.90 8.22 -0.97
CA SER A 93 -20.01 9.01 -0.43
C SER A 93 -20.48 10.10 -1.39
N GLU A 94 -19.57 10.74 -2.11
CA GLU A 94 -19.90 11.73 -3.15
C GLU A 94 -20.63 11.06 -4.32
N LEU A 95 -20.18 9.87 -4.73
CA LEU A 95 -20.83 9.09 -5.78
C LEU A 95 -22.22 8.61 -5.36
N GLU A 96 -22.39 8.16 -4.12
CA GLU A 96 -23.67 7.73 -3.53
C GLU A 96 -24.69 8.88 -3.45
N ALA A 97 -24.22 10.10 -3.16
CA ALA A 97 -25.05 11.28 -3.10
C ALA A 97 -25.51 11.78 -4.49
N HIS A 98 -24.93 11.25 -5.57
CA HIS A 98 -25.30 11.63 -6.92
C HIS A 98 -26.67 11.03 -7.27
N GLU A 99 -27.72 11.87 -7.29
CA GLU A 99 -29.00 11.48 -7.87
C GLU A 99 -28.77 11.10 -9.34
N GLY A 100 -29.06 9.85 -9.71
CA GLY A 100 -28.86 9.38 -11.10
C GLY A 100 -29.57 10.30 -12.10
N GLU A 101 -29.09 10.37 -13.35
CA GLU A 101 -29.77 11.16 -14.37
C GLU A 101 -31.23 10.71 -14.53
N SER A 102 -32.17 11.59 -14.16
CA SER A 102 -33.60 11.35 -14.31
C SER A 102 -34.00 11.59 -15.77
N HIS A 103 -34.41 10.54 -16.48
CA HIS A 103 -35.34 10.68 -17.59
C HIS A 103 -36.74 10.60 -16.98
N ASP A 104 -37.62 11.55 -17.28
CA ASP A 104 -39.07 11.44 -16.99
C ASP A 104 -39.49 11.64 -15.51
N GLY A 105 -38.58 12.03 -14.63
CA GLY A 105 -38.88 12.26 -13.20
C GLY A 105 -38.77 11.01 -12.32
N GLU A 106 -38.28 9.90 -12.85
CA GLU A 106 -37.90 8.70 -12.09
C GLU A 106 -36.37 8.58 -12.05
N VAL A 107 -35.81 8.23 -10.89
CA VAL A 107 -34.36 8.04 -10.73
C VAL A 107 -33.95 6.74 -11.42
N ASP A 108 -33.26 6.83 -12.56
CA ASP A 108 -32.75 5.64 -13.25
C ASP A 108 -31.46 5.14 -12.57
N LEU A 109 -31.64 4.22 -11.61
CA LEU A 109 -30.53 3.56 -10.90
C LEU A 109 -29.58 2.81 -11.86
N ARG A 110 -30.00 2.49 -13.09
CA ARG A 110 -29.13 1.85 -14.10
C ARG A 110 -28.10 2.80 -14.69
N ARG A 111 -28.31 4.11 -14.56
CA ARG A 111 -27.37 5.17 -15.00
C ARG A 111 -26.60 5.79 -13.83
N HIS A 112 -26.80 5.29 -12.62
CA HIS A 112 -26.11 5.82 -11.46
C HIS A 112 -24.60 5.54 -11.55
N PRO A 113 -23.73 6.51 -11.24
CA PRO A 113 -22.26 6.35 -11.28
C PRO A 113 -21.69 5.19 -10.43
N MET A 114 -22.49 4.65 -9.52
CA MET A 114 -22.15 3.49 -8.67
C MET A 114 -22.29 2.16 -9.42
N VAL A 115 -23.19 2.11 -10.41
CA VAL A 115 -23.65 0.90 -11.11
C VAL A 115 -23.17 0.88 -12.56
N TRP A 116 -23.04 2.05 -13.19
CA TRP A 116 -22.70 2.20 -14.59
C TRP A 116 -21.47 3.10 -14.77
N GLY A 117 -20.55 2.69 -15.64
CA GLY A 117 -19.33 3.46 -15.88
C GLY A 117 -18.65 3.13 -17.21
N LEU A 118 -17.91 4.11 -17.73
CA LEU A 118 -17.11 3.99 -18.95
C LEU A 118 -16.02 2.93 -18.77
N THR A 119 -16.13 1.85 -19.53
CA THR A 119 -15.19 0.72 -19.48
C THR A 119 -14.12 0.76 -20.56
N SER A 120 -14.36 1.49 -21.66
CA SER A 120 -13.39 1.64 -22.75
C SER A 120 -13.71 2.86 -23.61
N HIS A 121 -12.68 3.61 -24.00
CA HIS A 121 -12.76 4.66 -25.01
C HIS A 121 -11.80 4.32 -26.15
N GLU A 122 -12.35 4.06 -27.34
CA GLU A 122 -11.57 3.83 -28.57
C GLU A 122 -11.65 5.06 -29.46
N LYS A 123 -10.51 5.75 -29.62
CA LYS A 123 -10.38 6.88 -30.55
C LYS A 123 -9.29 6.60 -31.59
N GLY A 124 -9.63 6.62 -32.87
CA GLY A 124 -8.70 6.33 -33.96
C GLY A 124 -9.32 6.38 -35.35
N SER A 125 -8.64 5.85 -36.37
CA SER A 125 -9.19 5.69 -37.73
C SER A 125 -9.27 4.21 -38.09
N GLY A 126 -10.49 3.71 -38.26
CA GLY A 126 -10.77 2.36 -38.72
C GLY A 126 -10.91 2.27 -40.24
N VAL A 127 -11.21 1.05 -40.71
CA VAL A 127 -11.42 0.74 -42.14
C VAL A 127 -12.56 1.57 -42.77
N HIS A 128 -13.46 2.10 -41.94
CA HIS A 128 -14.61 2.90 -42.36
C HIS A 128 -14.54 4.38 -41.96
N GLY A 129 -13.36 4.88 -41.57
CA GLY A 129 -13.16 6.27 -41.16
C GLY A 129 -12.90 6.44 -39.65
N PRO A 130 -12.95 7.68 -39.12
CA PRO A 130 -12.68 7.95 -37.71
C PRO A 130 -13.67 7.20 -36.81
N ILE A 131 -13.14 6.47 -35.84
CA ILE A 131 -13.88 5.81 -34.76
C ILE A 131 -13.64 6.62 -33.49
N ASP A 132 -14.73 7.10 -32.90
CA ASP A 132 -14.76 7.63 -31.54
C ASP A 132 -15.88 6.86 -30.81
N LYS A 133 -15.51 5.79 -30.11
CA LYS A 133 -16.45 4.84 -29.51
C LYS A 133 -16.20 4.72 -28.01
N GLU A 134 -17.20 5.10 -27.24
CA GLU A 134 -17.28 4.85 -25.81
C GLU A 134 -18.08 3.56 -25.58
N THR A 135 -17.54 2.66 -24.74
CA THR A 135 -18.22 1.44 -24.31
C THR A 135 -18.37 1.48 -22.80
N GLU A 136 -19.61 1.52 -22.35
CA GLU A 136 -19.99 1.48 -20.95
C GLU A 136 -20.61 0.11 -20.61
N GLN A 137 -20.36 -0.39 -19.40
CA GLN A 137 -20.93 -1.64 -18.93
C GLN A 137 -21.41 -1.49 -17.49
N ALA A 138 -22.48 -2.20 -17.15
CA ALA A 138 -22.90 -2.36 -15.75
C ALA A 138 -21.85 -3.14 -14.98
N GLY A 139 -21.41 -2.58 -13.86
CA GLY A 139 -20.51 -3.21 -12.92
C GLY A 139 -20.27 -2.29 -11.73
N ALA A 140 -20.07 -2.88 -10.54
CA ALA A 140 -19.76 -2.10 -9.34
C ALA A 140 -18.60 -1.14 -9.65
N SER A 141 -18.81 0.15 -9.30
CA SER A 141 -17.86 1.23 -9.50
C SER A 141 -16.46 0.81 -9.07
N ILE A 142 -15.46 1.15 -9.89
CA ILE A 142 -14.06 0.87 -9.58
C ILE A 142 -13.67 1.43 -8.20
N TRP A 143 -14.25 2.58 -7.81
CA TRP A 143 -14.02 3.21 -6.52
C TRP A 143 -14.53 2.36 -5.36
N LEU A 144 -15.70 1.74 -5.48
CA LEU A 144 -16.25 0.84 -4.47
C LEU A 144 -15.40 -0.42 -4.32
N LYS A 145 -14.91 -0.98 -5.44
CA LYS A 145 -13.98 -2.14 -5.41
C LYS A 145 -12.66 -1.79 -4.75
N LEU A 146 -12.08 -0.64 -5.09
CA LEU A 146 -10.85 -0.14 -4.48
C LEU A 146 -11.03 0.14 -2.98
N LEU A 147 -12.21 0.66 -2.58
CA LEU A 147 -12.54 0.87 -1.17
C LEU A 147 -12.57 -0.46 -0.41
N GLN A 148 -13.32 -1.45 -0.90
CA GLN A 148 -13.40 -2.78 -0.28
C GLN A 148 -12.01 -3.43 -0.16
N GLU A 149 -11.19 -3.36 -1.21
CA GLU A 149 -9.84 -3.89 -1.17
C GLU A 149 -8.96 -3.15 -0.13
N ALA A 150 -9.06 -1.82 -0.06
CA ALA A 150 -8.32 -1.01 0.90
C ALA A 150 -8.76 -1.30 2.35
N GLU A 151 -10.05 -1.49 2.60
CA GLU A 151 -10.60 -1.87 3.91
C GLU A 151 -10.10 -3.25 4.35
N ASP A 152 -10.10 -4.23 3.45
CA ASP A 152 -9.54 -5.56 3.70
C ASP A 152 -8.04 -5.50 4.01
N GLN A 153 -7.27 -4.69 3.25
CA GLN A 153 -5.84 -4.49 3.50
C GLN A 153 -5.60 -3.84 4.86
N LEU A 154 -6.37 -2.80 5.21
CA LEU A 154 -6.27 -2.13 6.50
C LEU A 154 -6.53 -3.10 7.64
N ALA A 155 -7.63 -3.88 7.57
CA ALA A 155 -7.96 -4.88 8.59
C ALA A 155 -6.83 -5.92 8.77
N ARG A 156 -6.22 -6.38 7.67
CA ARG A 156 -5.08 -7.30 7.70
C ARG A 156 -3.84 -6.68 8.36
N TYR A 157 -3.50 -5.44 8.03
CA TYR A 157 -2.32 -4.77 8.60
C TYR A 157 -2.51 -4.42 10.06
N THR A 158 -3.69 -3.95 10.47
CA THR A 158 -4.03 -3.72 11.87
C THR A 158 -3.96 -5.04 12.66
N THR A 159 -4.49 -6.13 12.10
CA THR A 159 -4.38 -7.46 12.73
C THR A 159 -2.92 -7.89 12.88
N ALA A 160 -2.08 -7.66 11.86
CA ALA A 160 -0.66 -7.96 11.93
C ALA A 160 0.06 -7.13 13.00
N ALA A 161 -0.27 -5.84 13.13
CA ALA A 161 0.30 -4.96 14.15
C ALA A 161 -0.07 -5.40 15.56
N LEU A 162 -1.34 -5.75 15.80
CA LEU A 162 -1.79 -6.27 17.08
C LEU A 162 -1.09 -7.60 17.43
N LYS A 163 -0.99 -8.53 16.47
CA LYS A 163 -0.31 -9.81 16.66
C LYS A 163 1.18 -9.68 16.91
N ALA A 164 1.82 -8.68 16.30
CA ALA A 164 3.23 -8.38 16.50
C ALA A 164 3.50 -7.71 17.87
N GLY A 165 2.47 -7.40 18.65
CA GLY A 165 2.63 -6.77 19.97
C GLY A 165 3.19 -5.35 19.88
N VAL A 166 2.87 -4.63 18.79
CA VAL A 166 3.43 -3.30 18.50
C VAL A 166 3.18 -2.32 19.65
N GLU A 167 2.00 -2.34 20.26
CA GLU A 167 1.66 -1.49 21.40
C GLU A 167 2.54 -1.77 22.62
N GLN A 168 2.70 -3.05 22.99
CA GLN A 168 3.61 -3.45 24.06
C GLN A 168 5.05 -3.02 23.74
N ARG A 169 5.49 -3.17 22.49
CA ARG A 169 6.83 -2.78 22.07
C ARG A 169 7.06 -1.27 22.17
N GLN A 170 6.06 -0.46 21.82
CA GLN A 170 6.14 0.99 21.98
C GLN A 170 6.23 1.39 23.46
N LEU A 171 5.40 0.78 24.31
CA LEU A 171 5.46 0.98 25.76
C LEU A 171 6.84 0.60 26.32
N ASP A 172 7.36 -0.58 25.96
CA ASP A 172 8.69 -1.04 26.37
C ASP A 172 9.80 -0.04 25.97
N VAL A 173 9.72 0.52 24.77
CA VAL A 173 10.70 1.52 24.29
C VAL A 173 10.59 2.80 25.11
N THR A 174 9.38 3.30 25.32
CA THR A 174 9.12 4.49 26.13
C THR A 174 9.58 4.31 27.57
N GLU A 175 9.31 3.16 28.19
CA GLU A 175 9.75 2.83 29.55
C GLU A 175 11.28 2.76 29.66
N ARG A 176 11.97 2.12 28.69
CA ARG A 176 13.43 2.08 28.64
C ARG A 176 14.05 3.47 28.48
N GLN A 177 13.44 4.31 27.65
CA GLN A 177 13.85 5.70 27.48
C GLN A 177 13.66 6.50 28.79
N ALA A 178 12.51 6.34 29.46
CA ALA A 178 12.24 6.97 30.74
C ALA A 178 13.25 6.55 31.82
N ALA A 179 13.57 5.25 31.91
CA ALA A 179 14.59 4.74 32.82
C ALA A 179 15.98 5.33 32.52
N THR A 180 16.35 5.42 31.24
CA THR A 180 17.62 6.03 30.81
C THR A 180 17.67 7.51 31.20
N PHE A 181 16.60 8.25 30.93
CA PHE A 181 16.49 9.67 31.27
C PHE A 181 16.56 9.91 32.78
N TYR A 182 15.86 9.09 33.59
CA TYR A 182 15.93 9.14 35.05
C TYR A 182 17.36 8.88 35.56
N SER A 183 18.04 7.87 35.02
CA SER A 183 19.42 7.57 35.38
C SER A 183 20.39 8.72 35.03
N ALA A 184 20.17 9.40 33.90
CA ALA A 184 20.97 10.55 33.48
C ALA A 184 20.77 11.74 34.42
N ILE A 185 19.53 12.04 34.80
CA ILE A 185 19.23 13.11 35.76
C ILE A 185 19.91 12.84 37.10
N ASN A 186 19.75 11.64 37.65
CA ASN A 186 20.38 11.31 38.94
C ASN A 186 21.90 11.41 38.86
N ARG A 187 22.52 10.92 37.78
CA ARG A 187 23.96 11.03 37.60
C ARG A 187 24.44 12.49 37.49
N ILE A 188 23.66 13.36 36.86
CA ILE A 188 23.93 14.81 36.83
C ILE A 188 23.85 15.38 38.24
N LEU A 189 22.77 15.10 38.98
CA LEU A 189 22.56 15.62 40.32
C LEU A 189 23.63 15.13 41.31
N ASP A 190 24.04 13.86 41.20
CA ASP A 190 25.12 13.29 42.00
C ASP A 190 26.46 13.96 41.71
N SER A 191 26.72 14.32 40.44
CA SER A 191 27.95 15.01 40.03
C SER A 191 27.99 16.49 40.45
N LEU A 192 26.86 17.07 40.85
CA LEU A 192 26.78 18.48 41.28
C LEU A 192 27.09 18.68 42.78
N GLU A 193 27.37 17.60 43.51
CA GLU A 193 27.76 17.65 44.94
C GLU A 193 26.83 18.52 45.79
N LEU A 194 25.52 18.31 45.64
CA LEU A 194 24.49 19.11 46.30
C LEU A 194 24.59 19.04 47.84
N THR A 195 24.29 20.15 48.52
CA THR A 195 24.15 20.13 49.98
C THR A 195 22.90 19.32 50.39
N THR A 196 22.86 18.82 51.63
CA THR A 196 21.71 18.07 52.16
C THR A 196 20.38 18.81 51.99
N GLU A 197 20.38 20.13 52.19
CA GLU A 197 19.20 20.99 52.02
C GLU A 197 18.78 21.11 50.55
N GLN A 198 19.73 21.20 49.62
CA GLN A 198 19.45 21.23 48.18
C GLN A 198 18.94 19.88 47.69
N GLN A 199 19.54 18.78 48.15
CA GLN A 199 19.15 17.43 47.77
C GLN A 199 17.74 17.07 48.26
N ALA A 200 17.34 17.56 49.45
CA ALA A 200 15.97 17.41 49.96
C ALA A 200 14.91 18.09 49.07
N ARG A 201 15.29 19.06 48.24
CA ARG A 201 14.37 19.74 47.29
C ARG A 201 14.23 19.02 45.95
N VAL A 202 15.16 18.13 45.60
CA VAL A 202 15.16 17.43 44.31
C VAL A 202 13.85 16.67 44.03
N PRO A 203 13.28 15.87 44.97
CA PRO A 203 12.08 15.08 44.72
C PRO A 203 10.82 15.93 44.44
N SER A 204 10.79 17.20 44.82
CA SER A 204 9.67 18.10 44.54
C SER A 204 9.89 18.96 43.30
N VAL A 205 11.12 19.44 43.08
CA VAL A 205 11.46 20.32 41.95
C VAL A 205 11.48 19.57 40.63
N VAL A 206 12.19 18.43 40.55
CA VAL A 206 12.39 17.72 39.28
C VAL A 206 11.06 17.24 38.68
N PRO A 207 10.16 16.56 39.42
CA PRO A 207 8.86 16.16 38.87
C PRO A 207 7.97 17.36 38.50
N GLY A 208 8.08 18.48 39.22
CA GLY A 208 7.36 19.71 38.90
C GLY A 208 7.74 20.26 37.53
N VAL A 209 9.04 20.37 37.26
CA VAL A 209 9.57 20.86 35.98
C VAL A 209 9.22 19.90 34.83
N LEU A 210 9.36 18.58 35.03
CA LEU A 210 9.04 17.60 34.00
C LEU A 210 7.55 17.61 33.61
N ARG A 211 6.64 17.78 34.57
CA ARG A 211 5.21 17.91 34.28
C ARG A 211 4.89 19.19 33.51
N GLN A 212 5.53 20.31 33.85
CA GLN A 212 5.38 21.56 33.10
C GLN A 212 5.87 21.40 31.67
N PHE A 213 7.03 20.79 31.47
CA PHE A 213 7.57 20.49 30.14
C PHE A 213 6.61 19.62 29.31
N ALA A 214 6.09 18.53 29.90
CA ALA A 214 5.14 17.64 29.23
C ALA A 214 3.84 18.35 28.85
N ALA A 215 3.28 19.19 29.74
CA ALA A 215 2.07 19.96 29.47
C ALA A 215 2.28 20.99 28.35
N SER A 216 3.43 21.67 28.30
CA SER A 216 3.76 22.60 27.22
C SER A 216 3.90 21.88 25.87
N HIS A 217 4.47 20.68 25.85
CA HIS A 217 4.64 19.91 24.62
C HIS A 217 3.31 19.37 24.07
N ALA A 218 2.42 18.91 24.96
CA ALA A 218 1.09 18.44 24.58
C ALA A 218 0.17 19.55 24.04
N ALA A 219 0.43 20.82 24.38
CA ALA A 219 -0.33 21.97 23.87
C ALA A 219 0.18 22.49 22.50
N MET A 220 1.32 22.00 22.02
CA MET A 220 1.94 22.42 20.75
C MET A 220 1.67 21.46 19.58
N ASN A 221 1.17 20.25 19.86
CA ASN A 221 0.77 19.24 18.87
C ASN A 221 -0.75 19.12 18.83
#